data_AF-A0A9D7D193-F1
#
_entry.id   AF-A0A9D7D193-F1
#
_cell.length_a   1.000
_cell.length_b   1.000
_cell.length_c   1.000
_cell.angle_alpha   90.00
_cell.angle_beta   90.00
_cell.angle_gamma   90.00
#
_symmetry.space_group_name_H-M   'P 1'
#
loop_
_entity.id
_entity.type
_entity.pdbx_description
1 polymer ?
#
loop_
_entity_poly.entity_id
_entity_poly.type
_entity_poly.pdbx_seq_one_letter_code
_entity_poly.pdbx_strand_id
1 'polypeptide(L)'
;MNRSLLVVDDFAKEARALRSVFDERYKDPRSARGDRFVWDYWHVPDQYTLLRTPAWEYFPKKLYESFHRNLVQWGRRTLGCHDVSPPWLSLYVEGCRQELHGDLPHGPFAFVFSLTPWQKRAFKGGETLMLNEGLLDYWDDFASTRSVESPDLITLVPPRFNRLVAFDPRIPHGVRRVEGTHDPREGRLVIHGWFVQPRPFIEGPLPVEELADRIAELPAAISEIAEELPIAGALCLGFTVTAAGKVTTLSILSDTTRVPSPYEKMRDQLILAVARTVASFRFSKRKGRSKVTLPIVFER
;
A
#
# COMPACT_ATOMS: atom_id res chain seq x y z
N MET A 1 4.52 -13.17 -7.94
CA MET A 1 3.72 -11.99 -7.50
C MET A 1 4.72 -10.88 -7.21
N ASN A 2 4.47 -9.63 -7.62
CA ASN A 2 5.35 -8.53 -7.21
C ASN A 2 5.22 -8.34 -5.70
N ARG A 3 6.31 -8.54 -4.96
CA ARG A 3 6.33 -8.51 -3.49
C ARG A 3 6.45 -7.10 -2.92
N SER A 4 6.64 -6.10 -3.77
CA SER A 4 6.91 -4.71 -3.37
C SER A 4 5.75 -3.77 -3.69
N LEU A 5 4.89 -4.15 -4.64
CA LEU A 5 3.92 -3.22 -5.23
C LEU A 5 2.64 -3.92 -5.68
N LEU A 6 1.51 -3.31 -5.34
CA LEU A 6 0.17 -3.61 -5.85
C LEU A 6 -0.41 -2.36 -6.51
N VAL A 7 -0.90 -2.50 -7.74
CA VAL A 7 -1.52 -1.42 -8.51
C VAL A 7 -2.95 -1.79 -8.84
N VAL A 8 -3.88 -0.90 -8.51
CA VAL A 8 -5.31 -1.04 -8.80
C VAL A 8 -5.77 0.20 -9.56
N ASP A 9 -6.04 0.03 -10.86
CA ASP A 9 -6.67 1.07 -11.67
C ASP A 9 -8.19 1.09 -11.43
N ASP A 10 -8.81 2.23 -11.75
CA ASP A 10 -10.25 2.46 -11.57
C ASP A 10 -10.78 2.18 -10.15
N PHE A 11 -9.97 2.51 -9.15
CA PHE A 11 -10.16 2.07 -7.77
C PHE A 11 -11.46 2.58 -7.11
N ALA A 12 -11.71 3.89 -7.17
CA ALA A 12 -12.80 4.53 -6.42
C ALA A 12 -13.80 5.25 -7.35
N LYS A 13 -15.09 4.98 -7.15
CA LYS A 13 -16.17 5.70 -7.84
C LYS A 13 -16.20 7.20 -7.48
N GLU A 14 -15.68 7.55 -6.31
CA GLU A 14 -15.59 8.92 -5.79
C GLU A 14 -14.52 9.77 -6.49
N ALA A 15 -13.59 9.17 -7.25
CA ALA A 15 -12.41 9.85 -7.80
C ALA A 15 -12.75 11.14 -8.57
N ARG A 16 -13.77 11.09 -9.44
CA ARG A 16 -14.20 12.26 -10.23
C ARG A 16 -14.76 13.37 -9.35
N ALA A 17 -15.56 13.02 -8.35
CA ALA A 17 -16.15 13.98 -7.42
C ALA A 17 -15.07 14.62 -6.53
N LEU A 18 -14.13 13.83 -6.01
CA LEU A 18 -12.97 14.32 -5.24
C LEU A 18 -12.16 15.30 -6.08
N ARG A 19 -11.85 14.93 -7.32
CA ARG A 19 -11.11 15.80 -8.24
C ARG A 19 -11.87 17.10 -8.55
N SER A 20 -13.17 17.02 -8.78
CA SER A 20 -14.00 18.20 -9.06
C SER A 20 -14.01 19.21 -7.91
N VAL A 21 -13.96 18.75 -6.64
CA VAL A 21 -13.85 19.65 -5.48
C VAL A 21 -12.57 20.48 -5.57
N PHE A 22 -11.45 19.82 -5.90
CA PHE A 22 -10.17 20.51 -6.05
C PHE A 22 -10.20 21.48 -7.23
N ASP A 23 -10.68 21.07 -8.40
CA ASP A 23 -10.71 21.92 -9.60
C ASP A 23 -11.58 23.17 -9.40
N GLU A 24 -12.76 23.02 -8.78
CA GLU A 24 -13.67 24.16 -8.55
C GLU A 24 -13.08 25.17 -7.57
N ARG A 25 -12.30 24.73 -6.58
CA ARG A 25 -11.60 25.64 -5.66
C ARG A 25 -10.55 26.52 -6.35
N TYR A 26 -9.92 26.02 -7.41
CA TYR A 26 -8.88 26.72 -8.15
C TYR A 26 -9.33 27.27 -9.52
N LYS A 27 -10.62 27.16 -9.84
CA LYS A 27 -11.19 27.61 -11.12
C LYS A 27 -11.01 29.10 -11.39
N ASP A 28 -11.26 29.92 -10.37
CA ASP A 28 -10.97 31.35 -10.41
C ASP A 28 -9.67 31.62 -9.64
N PRO A 29 -8.54 31.94 -10.30
CA PRO A 29 -7.27 32.18 -9.61
C PRO A 29 -7.30 33.40 -8.68
N ARG A 30 -8.23 34.35 -8.87
CA ARG A 30 -8.33 35.59 -8.07
C ARG A 30 -9.21 35.46 -6.82
N SER A 31 -9.95 34.35 -6.69
CA SER A 31 -10.82 34.10 -5.54
C SER A 31 -10.02 34.01 -4.23
N ALA A 32 -10.41 34.78 -3.21
CA ALA A 32 -9.74 34.84 -1.92
C ALA A 32 -10.51 34.10 -0.79
N ARG A 33 -11.21 33.02 -1.13
CA ARG A 33 -11.95 32.24 -0.12
C ARG A 33 -11.01 31.53 0.86
N GLY A 34 -11.40 31.51 2.14
CA GLY A 34 -10.64 30.88 3.23
C GLY A 34 -10.25 29.41 2.96
N ASP A 35 -11.12 28.66 2.27
CA ASP A 35 -10.93 27.25 1.93
C ASP A 35 -9.77 26.97 0.95
N ARG A 36 -9.11 28.01 0.45
CA ARG A 36 -7.90 27.92 -0.39
C ARG A 36 -6.60 28.02 0.41
N PHE A 37 -6.63 28.57 1.61
CA PHE A 37 -5.45 28.85 2.43
C PHE A 37 -5.17 27.74 3.46
N VAL A 38 -5.37 26.48 3.06
CA VAL A 38 -5.29 25.29 3.93
C VAL A 38 -4.09 24.40 3.63
N TRP A 39 -3.13 24.89 2.84
CA TRP A 39 -1.97 24.12 2.39
C TRP A 39 -0.72 24.51 3.18
N ASP A 40 -0.04 23.50 3.72
CA ASP A 40 1.30 23.57 4.27
C ASP A 40 2.32 23.45 3.13
N TYR A 41 3.17 24.46 2.94
CA TYR A 41 4.33 24.34 2.07
C TYR A 41 5.44 23.62 2.82
N TRP A 42 5.55 22.33 2.55
CA TRP A 42 6.47 21.45 3.23
C TRP A 42 7.74 21.29 2.41
N HIS A 43 8.76 22.04 2.82
CA HIS A 43 10.10 21.98 2.25
C HIS A 43 11.11 21.61 3.32
N VAL A 44 11.80 20.49 3.09
CA VAL A 44 13.02 20.14 3.81
C VAL A 44 14.12 19.98 2.78
N PRO A 45 15.21 20.77 2.90
CA PRO A 45 16.35 20.69 2.00
C PRO A 45 16.80 19.24 1.80
N ASP A 46 17.08 18.90 0.54
CA ASP A 46 17.57 17.58 0.12
C ASP A 46 16.67 16.38 0.47
N GLN A 47 15.40 16.62 0.82
CA GLN A 47 14.45 15.53 1.12
C GLN A 47 13.14 15.69 0.37
N TYR A 48 12.43 16.81 0.55
CA TYR A 48 11.10 16.95 -0.04
C TYR A 48 10.70 18.40 -0.25
N THR A 49 9.87 18.61 -1.27
CA THR A 49 9.24 19.89 -1.57
C THR A 49 7.87 19.61 -2.16
N LEU A 50 6.81 19.94 -1.42
CA LEU A 50 5.43 19.79 -1.87
C LEU A 50 4.48 20.65 -1.05
N LEU A 51 3.25 20.76 -1.53
CA LEU A 51 2.12 21.29 -0.75
C LEU A 51 1.34 20.12 -0.16
N ARG A 52 0.94 20.20 1.12
CA ARG A 52 0.11 19.17 1.75
C ARG A 52 -0.97 19.74 2.66
N THR A 53 -2.02 18.96 2.88
CA THR A 53 -3.12 19.28 3.81
C THR A 53 -3.81 17.96 4.22
N PRO A 54 -4.42 17.86 5.41
CA PRO A 54 -5.18 16.66 5.77
C PRO A 54 -6.36 16.44 4.79
N ALA A 55 -6.45 15.25 4.18
CA ALA A 55 -7.47 14.99 3.16
C ALA A 55 -8.91 15.08 3.72
N TRP A 56 -9.10 14.70 4.99
CA TRP A 56 -10.39 14.68 5.67
C TRP A 56 -10.92 16.08 6.01
N GLU A 57 -10.03 17.08 6.16
CA GLU A 57 -10.41 18.49 6.32
C GLU A 57 -10.67 19.15 4.96
N TYR A 58 -9.96 18.70 3.92
CA TYR A 58 -10.07 19.29 2.59
C TYR A 58 -11.40 18.95 1.90
N PHE A 59 -11.81 17.68 1.89
CA PHE A 59 -12.98 17.25 1.10
C PHE A 59 -14.30 17.33 1.89
N PRO A 60 -15.46 17.49 1.22
CA PRO A 60 -16.77 17.40 1.88
C PRO A 60 -16.91 16.09 2.65
N LYS A 61 -17.29 16.16 3.92
CA LYS A 61 -17.32 15.03 4.87
C LYS A 61 -17.93 13.75 4.29
N LYS A 62 -19.14 13.81 3.74
CA LYS A 62 -19.83 12.64 3.17
C LYS A 62 -19.07 11.99 2.02
N LEU A 63 -18.42 12.80 1.18
CA LEU A 63 -17.65 12.33 0.04
C LEU A 63 -16.36 11.64 0.52
N TYR A 64 -15.63 12.28 1.43
CA TYR A 64 -14.43 11.71 2.03
C TYR A 64 -14.73 10.40 2.76
N GLU A 65 -15.77 10.35 3.60
CA GLU A 65 -16.15 9.15 4.34
C GLU A 65 -16.50 7.98 3.41
N SER A 66 -17.12 8.25 2.25
CA SER A 66 -17.40 7.21 1.25
C SER A 66 -16.11 6.64 0.65
N PHE A 67 -15.19 7.52 0.23
CA PHE A 67 -13.88 7.10 -0.28
C PHE A 67 -13.08 6.33 0.78
N HIS A 68 -12.99 6.86 2.00
CA HIS A 68 -12.26 6.25 3.11
C HIS A 68 -12.80 4.86 3.46
N ARG A 69 -14.13 4.68 3.53
CA ARG A 69 -14.72 3.35 3.75
C ARG A 69 -14.33 2.35 2.66
N ASN A 70 -14.32 2.77 1.39
CA ASN A 70 -13.92 1.89 0.28
C ASN A 70 -12.43 1.52 0.39
N LEU A 71 -11.57 2.48 0.74
CA LEU A 71 -10.14 2.27 0.95
C LEU A 71 -9.87 1.28 2.09
N VAL A 72 -10.49 1.50 3.25
CA VAL A 72 -10.37 0.62 4.41
C VAL A 72 -10.93 -0.78 4.12
N GLN A 73 -12.07 -0.88 3.44
CA GLN A 73 -12.65 -2.17 3.11
C GLN A 73 -11.79 -2.97 2.11
N TRP A 74 -11.15 -2.28 1.16
CA TRP A 74 -10.17 -2.90 0.29
C TRP A 74 -8.93 -3.36 1.07
N GLY A 75 -8.38 -2.50 1.94
CA GLY A 75 -7.25 -2.84 2.82
C GLY A 75 -7.52 -4.07 3.70
N ARG A 76 -8.73 -4.16 4.27
CA ARG A 76 -9.17 -5.33 5.07
C ARG A 76 -9.21 -6.62 4.26
N ARG A 77 -9.76 -6.56 3.05
CA ARG A 77 -9.95 -7.74 2.19
C ARG A 77 -8.66 -8.21 1.51
N THR A 78 -7.76 -7.27 1.19
CA THR A 78 -6.57 -7.55 0.36
C THR A 78 -5.28 -7.58 1.16
N LEU A 79 -5.12 -6.73 2.17
CA LEU A 79 -3.88 -6.56 2.93
C LEU A 79 -3.97 -7.02 4.39
N GLY A 80 -5.19 -7.34 4.88
CA GLY A 80 -5.44 -7.65 6.29
C GLY A 80 -5.27 -6.45 7.23
N CYS A 81 -5.19 -5.23 6.70
CA CYS A 81 -5.07 -4.01 7.49
C CYS A 81 -6.46 -3.44 7.79
N HIS A 82 -6.75 -3.16 9.06
CA HIS A 82 -8.10 -2.80 9.49
C HIS A 82 -8.47 -1.34 9.35
N ASP A 83 -7.47 -0.48 9.14
CA ASP A 83 -7.65 0.94 8.92
C ASP A 83 -6.52 1.53 8.08
N VAL A 84 -6.59 2.82 7.81
CA VAL A 84 -5.51 3.64 7.28
C VAL A 84 -5.15 4.76 8.27
N SER A 85 -3.90 5.21 8.26
CA SER A 85 -3.50 6.44 8.95
C SER A 85 -4.34 7.62 8.46
N PRO A 86 -4.46 8.72 9.22
CA PRO A 86 -5.02 9.98 8.70
C PRO A 86 -4.34 10.37 7.38
N PRO A 87 -5.04 10.34 6.22
CA PRO A 87 -4.40 10.53 4.93
C PRO A 87 -4.09 11.99 4.66
N TRP A 88 -2.95 12.22 4.01
CA TRP A 88 -2.57 13.51 3.45
C TRP A 88 -3.10 13.66 2.04
N LEU A 89 -3.55 14.85 1.68
CA LEU A 89 -3.70 15.29 0.30
C LEU A 89 -2.45 16.10 -0.05
N SER A 90 -1.74 15.68 -1.10
CA SER A 90 -0.51 16.32 -1.54
C SER A 90 -0.61 16.80 -2.98
N LEU A 91 -0.13 18.02 -3.21
CA LEU A 91 -0.08 18.69 -4.50
C LEU A 91 1.38 18.98 -4.86
N TYR A 92 1.75 18.63 -6.09
CA TYR A 92 3.06 18.88 -6.67
C TYR A 92 2.87 19.71 -7.94
N VAL A 93 3.49 20.88 -7.94
CA VAL A 93 3.63 21.79 -9.08
C VAL A 93 5.12 21.92 -9.41
N GLU A 94 5.50 22.88 -10.25
CA GLU A 94 6.87 23.18 -10.63
C GLU A 94 7.86 23.03 -9.47
N GLY A 95 8.92 22.26 -9.71
CA GLY A 95 10.03 22.06 -8.77
C GLY A 95 9.73 21.11 -7.60
N CYS A 96 8.46 20.77 -7.35
CA CYS A 96 8.07 19.85 -6.28
C CYS A 96 8.59 18.44 -6.57
N ARG A 97 9.06 17.75 -5.52
CA ARG A 97 9.66 16.41 -5.59
C ARG A 97 9.72 15.77 -4.21
N GLN A 98 10.02 14.48 -4.18
CA GLN A 98 10.48 13.78 -2.99
C GLN A 98 11.71 12.95 -3.37
N GLU A 99 12.80 13.15 -2.65
CA GLU A 99 14.00 12.32 -2.75
C GLU A 99 13.73 10.92 -2.19
N LEU A 100 14.66 9.99 -2.41
CA LEU A 100 14.55 8.62 -1.91
C LEU A 100 14.49 8.59 -0.38
N HIS A 101 13.45 7.94 0.16
CA HIS A 101 13.24 7.74 1.59
C HIS A 101 12.52 6.41 1.86
N GLY A 102 12.49 6.00 3.12
CA GLY A 102 11.65 4.91 3.62
C GLY A 102 10.63 5.46 4.62
N ASP A 103 9.53 4.71 4.79
CA ASP A 103 8.32 5.16 5.50
C ASP A 103 8.10 4.48 6.87
N LEU A 104 9.12 3.77 7.38
CA LEU A 104 9.05 3.13 8.69
C LEU A 104 8.96 4.17 9.83
N PRO A 105 8.20 3.92 10.91
CA PRO A 105 7.51 2.66 11.26
C PRO A 105 5.99 2.64 10.99
N HIS A 106 5.48 3.44 10.03
CA HIS A 106 4.06 3.83 10.03
C HIS A 106 3.03 2.73 9.72
N GLY A 107 3.40 1.62 9.09
CA GLY A 107 2.52 0.48 8.83
C GLY A 107 3.15 -0.55 7.88
N PRO A 108 2.51 -1.72 7.66
CA PRO A 108 3.02 -2.74 6.74
C PRO A 108 2.95 -2.36 5.26
N PHE A 109 2.08 -1.41 4.89
CA PHE A 109 1.94 -0.92 3.51
C PHE A 109 1.77 0.60 3.50
N ALA A 110 2.54 1.30 2.68
CA ALA A 110 2.23 2.67 2.26
C ALA A 110 1.30 2.64 1.06
N PHE A 111 0.55 3.73 0.84
CA PHE A 111 -0.30 3.87 -0.34
C PHE A 111 -0.32 5.28 -0.92
N VAL A 112 -0.55 5.34 -2.24
CA VAL A 112 -0.81 6.55 -3.00
C VAL A 112 -2.03 6.32 -3.89
N PHE A 113 -3.07 7.12 -3.69
CA PHE A 113 -4.25 7.18 -4.54
C PHE A 113 -4.23 8.47 -5.37
N SER A 114 -4.29 8.37 -6.69
CA SER A 114 -4.10 9.53 -7.56
C SER A 114 -5.39 10.15 -8.10
N LEU A 115 -5.44 11.48 -8.00
CA LEU A 115 -6.45 12.36 -8.63
C LEU A 115 -5.86 13.14 -9.83
N THR A 116 -4.63 12.81 -10.25
CA THR A 116 -3.90 13.49 -11.32
C THR A 116 -4.51 13.15 -12.68
N PRO A 117 -4.75 14.11 -13.59
CA PRO A 117 -5.34 13.86 -14.89
C PRO A 117 -4.23 13.42 -15.87
N TRP A 118 -3.54 12.32 -15.54
CA TRP A 118 -2.23 11.97 -16.09
C TRP A 118 -2.10 11.99 -17.61
N GLN A 119 -3.16 11.56 -18.32
CA GLN A 119 -3.15 11.51 -19.79
C GLN A 119 -3.20 12.89 -20.46
N LYS A 120 -3.71 13.92 -19.74
CA LYS A 120 -3.82 15.30 -20.24
C LYS A 120 -2.87 16.26 -19.52
N ARG A 121 -1.92 15.73 -18.74
CA ARG A 121 -1.04 16.53 -17.89
C ARG A 121 -0.23 17.54 -18.72
N ALA A 122 -0.05 18.74 -18.18
CA ALA A 122 0.81 19.77 -18.74
C ALA A 122 2.26 19.72 -18.23
N PHE A 123 2.62 18.71 -17.43
CA PHE A 123 3.94 18.59 -16.79
C PHE A 123 4.68 17.29 -17.12
N LYS A 124 5.99 17.30 -16.90
CA LYS A 124 6.90 16.15 -16.93
C LYS A 124 7.27 15.73 -15.51
N GLY A 125 7.67 14.46 -15.36
CA GLY A 125 7.99 13.88 -14.06
C GLY A 125 6.74 13.57 -13.22
N GLY A 126 6.88 13.56 -11.90
CA GLY A 126 5.80 13.24 -10.96
C GLY A 126 5.46 11.75 -10.84
N GLU A 127 6.19 10.85 -11.51
CA GLU A 127 6.09 9.42 -11.24
C GLU A 127 6.53 9.13 -9.80
N THR A 128 5.84 8.21 -9.13
CA THR A 128 6.39 7.58 -7.93
C THR A 128 7.56 6.70 -8.38
N LEU A 129 8.74 6.94 -7.83
CA LEU A 129 9.94 6.17 -8.11
C LEU A 129 10.19 5.21 -6.94
N MET A 130 10.55 3.97 -7.24
CA MET A 130 10.90 2.96 -6.25
C MET A 130 12.19 2.27 -6.66
N LEU A 131 13.12 2.07 -5.73
CA LEU A 131 14.27 1.21 -6.01
C LEU A 131 13.82 -0.22 -6.29
N ASN A 132 14.45 -0.85 -7.27
CA ASN A 132 14.24 -2.27 -7.53
C ASN A 132 14.83 -3.09 -6.37
N GLU A 133 14.08 -4.09 -5.89
CA GLU A 133 14.44 -4.82 -4.66
C GLU A 133 15.78 -5.56 -4.76
N GLY A 134 16.14 -6.06 -5.95
CA GLY A 134 17.43 -6.73 -6.18
C GLY A 134 18.64 -5.83 -5.94
N LEU A 135 18.48 -4.50 -6.03
CA LEU A 135 19.58 -3.58 -5.71
C LEU A 135 19.93 -3.55 -4.23
N LEU A 136 19.01 -3.95 -3.36
CA LEU A 136 19.26 -3.99 -1.92
C LEU A 136 20.23 -5.13 -1.55
N ASP A 137 20.47 -6.07 -2.47
CA ASP A 137 21.48 -7.13 -2.38
C ASP A 137 22.33 -7.25 -3.66
N TYR A 138 22.73 -6.10 -4.21
CA TYR A 138 23.32 -5.97 -5.55
C TYR A 138 24.55 -6.86 -5.83
N TRP A 139 25.35 -7.17 -4.80
CA TRP A 139 26.61 -7.90 -4.99
C TRP A 139 26.42 -9.43 -5.04
N ASP A 140 25.27 -9.94 -4.61
CA ASP A 140 25.00 -11.38 -4.62
C ASP A 140 24.90 -11.93 -6.05
N ASP A 141 24.30 -11.16 -6.98
CA ASP A 141 24.10 -11.54 -8.38
C ASP A 141 24.89 -10.68 -9.39
N PHE A 142 25.85 -9.90 -8.91
CA PHE A 142 26.62 -8.97 -9.74
C PHE A 142 27.34 -9.67 -10.90
N ALA A 143 27.06 -9.22 -12.13
CA ALA A 143 27.73 -9.67 -13.34
C ALA A 143 28.55 -8.54 -13.96
N SER A 144 29.89 -8.67 -13.96
CA SER A 144 30.82 -7.66 -14.50
C SER A 144 30.70 -7.40 -16.01
N THR A 145 29.93 -8.22 -16.72
CA THR A 145 29.66 -8.11 -18.15
C THR A 145 28.32 -7.45 -18.48
N ARG A 146 27.51 -7.11 -17.46
CA ARG A 146 26.19 -6.49 -17.63
C ARG A 146 26.26 -4.99 -17.39
N SER A 147 25.82 -4.20 -18.37
CA SER A 147 25.53 -2.78 -18.17
C SER A 147 24.27 -2.61 -17.32
N VAL A 148 24.26 -1.61 -16.45
CA VAL A 148 23.11 -1.29 -15.59
C VAL A 148 22.66 0.13 -15.87
N GLU A 149 21.42 0.28 -16.31
CA GLU A 149 20.82 1.59 -16.65
C GLU A 149 19.67 1.93 -15.71
N SER A 150 19.19 3.17 -15.74
CA SER A 150 18.11 3.61 -14.84
C SER A 150 16.89 2.67 -14.77
N PRO A 151 16.35 2.12 -15.88
CA PRO A 151 15.23 1.17 -15.81
C PRO A 151 15.55 -0.16 -15.09
N ASP A 152 16.83 -0.57 -15.05
CA ASP A 152 17.28 -1.71 -14.25
C ASP A 152 17.35 -1.37 -12.76
N LEU A 153 17.47 -0.09 -12.43
CA LEU A 153 17.65 0.39 -11.06
C LEU A 153 16.33 0.75 -10.38
N ILE A 154 15.39 1.33 -11.12
CA ILE A 154 14.16 1.89 -10.55
C ILE A 154 12.90 1.45 -11.30
N THR A 155 11.85 1.25 -10.53
CA THR A 155 10.49 1.15 -11.02
C THR A 155 9.82 2.52 -10.96
N LEU A 156 9.27 2.97 -12.09
CA LEU A 156 8.48 4.20 -12.16
C LEU A 156 7.00 3.88 -12.28
N VAL A 157 6.21 4.38 -11.33
CA VAL A 157 4.76 4.21 -11.30
C VAL A 157 4.09 5.54 -11.64
N PRO A 158 3.49 5.69 -12.83
CA PRO A 158 2.77 6.91 -13.18
C PRO A 158 1.53 7.04 -12.29
N PRO A 159 1.28 8.23 -11.68
CA PRO A 159 0.08 8.51 -10.89
C PRO A 159 -1.11 8.73 -11.82
N ARG A 160 -1.58 7.65 -12.47
CA ARG A 160 -2.75 7.71 -13.35
C ARG A 160 -3.99 8.04 -12.56
N PHE A 161 -4.90 8.79 -13.17
CA PHE A 161 -6.17 9.14 -12.54
C PHE A 161 -6.90 7.87 -12.03
N ASN A 162 -7.41 7.93 -10.80
CA ASN A 162 -8.14 6.84 -10.15
C ASN A 162 -7.32 5.54 -9.94
N ARG A 163 -5.99 5.66 -9.89
CA ARG A 163 -5.10 4.56 -9.54
C ARG A 163 -4.80 4.58 -8.04
N LEU A 164 -4.99 3.44 -7.38
CA LEU A 164 -4.41 3.13 -6.08
C LEU A 164 -3.12 2.35 -6.28
N VAL A 165 -2.07 2.77 -5.59
CA VAL A 165 -0.80 2.08 -5.48
C VAL A 165 -0.58 1.77 -4.01
N ALA A 166 -0.42 0.50 -3.65
CA ALA A 166 -0.05 0.07 -2.30
C ALA A 166 1.28 -0.67 -2.37
N PHE A 167 2.22 -0.37 -1.48
CA PHE A 167 3.58 -0.87 -1.60
C PHE A 167 4.25 -1.04 -0.24
N ASP A 168 5.34 -1.80 -0.25
CA ASP A 168 6.18 -2.03 0.92
C ASP A 168 6.95 -0.76 1.30
N PRO A 169 6.66 -0.13 2.46
CA PRO A 169 7.23 1.16 2.85
C PRO A 169 8.73 1.09 3.19
N ARG A 170 9.30 -0.13 3.27
CA ARG A 170 10.73 -0.35 3.52
C ARG A 170 11.58 -0.17 2.26
N ILE A 171 10.98 -0.32 1.09
CA ILE A 171 11.68 -0.12 -0.17
C ILE A 171 11.87 1.39 -0.37
N PRO A 172 13.12 1.87 -0.54
CA PRO A 172 13.35 3.29 -0.76
C PRO A 172 12.61 3.79 -2.00
N HIS A 173 11.89 4.88 -1.83
CA HIS A 173 11.00 5.43 -2.84
C HIS A 173 10.91 6.96 -2.75
N GLY A 174 10.33 7.59 -3.77
CA GLY A 174 10.20 9.04 -3.86
C GLY A 174 9.26 9.47 -4.97
N VAL A 175 9.31 10.74 -5.34
CA VAL A 175 8.50 11.33 -6.42
C VAL A 175 9.40 12.15 -7.32
N ARG A 176 9.43 11.78 -8.61
CA ARG A 176 10.22 12.50 -9.60
C ARG A 176 9.78 13.95 -9.65
N ARG A 177 10.75 14.85 -9.82
CA ARG A 177 10.50 16.28 -9.90
C ARG A 177 9.42 16.60 -10.94
N VAL A 178 8.44 17.41 -10.54
CA VAL A 178 7.40 17.93 -11.43
C VAL A 178 7.92 19.19 -12.11
N GLU A 179 7.84 19.24 -13.44
CA GLU A 179 8.32 20.35 -14.27
C GLU A 179 7.32 20.69 -15.37
N GLY A 180 6.99 21.97 -15.57
CA GLY A 180 6.14 22.51 -16.62
C GLY A 180 4.84 23.19 -16.16
N THR A 181 4.49 23.23 -14.87
CA THR A 181 3.23 23.88 -14.44
C THR A 181 3.29 24.51 -13.05
N HIS A 182 2.77 25.74 -12.94
CA HIS A 182 2.42 26.37 -11.66
C HIS A 182 0.91 26.38 -11.39
N ASP A 183 0.06 25.95 -12.34
CA ASP A 183 -1.38 25.84 -12.12
C ASP A 183 -1.67 24.62 -11.23
N PRO A 184 -2.23 24.80 -10.03
CA PRO A 184 -2.58 23.69 -9.13
C PRO A 184 -3.44 22.61 -9.79
N ARG A 185 -4.35 22.98 -10.71
CA ARG A 185 -5.26 22.06 -11.40
C ARG A 185 -4.53 21.14 -12.39
N GLU A 186 -3.41 21.61 -12.91
CA GLU A 186 -2.60 20.83 -13.85
C GLU A 186 -1.52 20.01 -13.13
N GLY A 187 -1.28 20.24 -11.83
CA GLY A 187 -0.27 19.53 -11.04
C GLY A 187 -0.59 18.06 -10.74
N ARG A 188 0.37 17.37 -10.11
CA ARG A 188 0.14 16.02 -9.56
C ARG A 188 -0.57 16.16 -8.22
N LEU A 189 -1.74 15.54 -8.11
CA LEU A 189 -2.59 15.55 -6.92
C LEU A 189 -2.84 14.12 -6.45
N VAL A 190 -2.48 13.82 -5.20
CA VAL A 190 -2.61 12.48 -4.63
C VAL A 190 -3.08 12.51 -3.18
N ILE A 191 -3.82 11.47 -2.79
CA ILE A 191 -4.11 11.14 -1.39
C ILE A 191 -3.16 10.02 -0.98
N HIS A 192 -2.45 10.13 0.13
CA HIS A 192 -1.49 9.13 0.57
C HIS A 192 -1.49 8.94 2.08
N GLY A 193 -0.94 7.81 2.52
CA GLY A 193 -0.84 7.41 3.92
C GLY A 193 -0.42 5.95 4.03
N TRP A 194 -0.72 5.34 5.18
CA TRP A 194 -0.34 3.96 5.47
C TRP A 194 -1.57 3.11 5.80
N PHE A 195 -1.59 1.87 5.34
CA PHE A 195 -2.49 0.86 5.88
C PHE A 195 -1.92 0.38 7.22
N VAL A 196 -2.77 0.32 8.25
CA VAL A 196 -2.36 0.09 9.63
C VAL A 196 -3.21 -0.98 10.30
N GLN A 197 -2.81 -1.37 11.52
CA GLN A 197 -3.52 -2.33 12.37
C GLN A 197 -3.75 -3.68 11.66
N PRO A 198 -2.68 -4.40 11.28
CA PRO A 198 -2.81 -5.74 10.72
C PRO A 198 -3.48 -6.65 11.75
N ARG A 199 -4.66 -7.18 11.42
CA ARG A 199 -5.36 -8.19 12.24
C ARG A 199 -6.35 -8.99 11.39
N PRO A 200 -6.76 -10.19 11.82
CA PRO A 200 -7.70 -11.00 11.05
C PRO A 200 -9.00 -10.25 10.70
N PHE A 201 -9.50 -10.45 9.49
CA PHE A 201 -10.77 -9.90 9.02
C PHE A 201 -11.68 -11.03 8.55
N ILE A 202 -12.92 -11.05 9.05
CA ILE A 202 -13.90 -12.11 8.78
C ILE A 202 -15.15 -11.50 8.17
N GLU A 203 -15.57 -12.04 7.02
CA GLU A 203 -16.88 -11.77 6.42
C GLU A 203 -17.71 -13.06 6.44
N GLY A 204 -18.57 -13.21 7.45
CA GLY A 204 -19.47 -14.35 7.60
C GLY A 204 -19.63 -14.81 9.05
N PRO A 205 -20.27 -15.96 9.28
CA PRO A 205 -20.66 -16.42 10.62
C PRO A 205 -19.55 -17.12 11.43
N LEU A 206 -18.27 -17.02 11.03
CA LEU A 206 -17.16 -17.63 11.79
C LEU A 206 -16.86 -16.74 13.00
N PRO A 207 -16.90 -17.28 14.25
CA PRO A 207 -16.54 -16.49 15.42
C PRO A 207 -15.06 -16.12 15.43
N VAL A 208 -14.78 -14.91 15.93
CA VAL A 208 -13.39 -14.40 16.04
C VAL A 208 -12.55 -15.27 16.96
N GLU A 209 -13.12 -15.72 18.09
CA GLU A 209 -12.43 -16.57 19.07
C GLU A 209 -11.97 -17.89 18.45
N GLU A 210 -12.83 -18.54 17.66
CA GLU A 210 -12.48 -19.82 17.04
C GLU A 210 -11.37 -19.68 15.99
N LEU A 211 -11.29 -18.53 15.31
CA LEU A 211 -10.16 -18.21 14.44
C LEU A 211 -8.89 -17.92 15.26
N ALA A 212 -9.00 -17.20 16.37
CA ALA A 212 -7.87 -16.90 17.26
C ALA A 212 -7.24 -18.18 17.84
N ASP A 213 -8.06 -19.14 18.28
CA ASP A 213 -7.60 -20.44 18.79
C ASP A 213 -6.76 -21.18 17.75
N ARG A 214 -7.19 -21.17 16.47
CA ARG A 214 -6.42 -21.79 15.39
C ARG A 214 -5.15 -21.03 15.04
N ILE A 215 -5.18 -19.70 15.08
CA ILE A 215 -3.99 -18.87 14.85
C ILE A 215 -2.93 -19.14 15.93
N ALA A 216 -3.34 -19.41 17.17
CA ALA A 216 -2.42 -19.73 18.26
C ALA A 216 -1.62 -21.03 18.03
N GLU A 217 -2.05 -21.90 17.12
CA GLU A 217 -1.32 -23.11 16.71
C GLU A 217 -0.19 -22.81 15.70
N LEU A 218 -0.21 -21.66 15.03
CA LEU A 218 0.76 -21.33 13.97
C LEU A 218 2.21 -21.24 14.46
N PRO A 219 2.54 -20.55 15.57
CA PRO A 219 3.93 -20.42 16.01
C PRO A 219 4.62 -21.77 16.20
N ALA A 220 3.95 -22.75 16.83
CA ALA A 220 4.50 -24.09 17.03
C ALA A 220 4.68 -24.86 15.72
N ALA A 221 3.83 -24.61 14.71
CA ALA A 221 3.92 -25.29 13.42
C ALA A 221 5.05 -24.75 12.52
N ILE A 222 5.62 -23.59 12.85
CA ILE A 222 6.63 -22.93 12.01
C ILE A 222 7.92 -22.58 12.75
N SER A 223 8.00 -22.86 14.06
CA SER A 223 9.10 -22.42 14.93
C SER A 223 10.46 -22.86 14.44
N GLU A 224 10.61 -24.13 14.04
CA GLU A 224 11.88 -24.70 13.56
C GLU A 224 12.46 -23.91 12.38
N ILE A 225 11.60 -23.45 11.45
CA ILE A 225 12.05 -22.67 10.28
C ILE A 225 12.19 -21.19 10.65
N ALA A 226 11.28 -20.67 11.48
CA ALA A 226 11.23 -19.25 11.81
C ALA A 226 12.38 -18.78 12.71
N GLU A 227 12.87 -19.62 13.62
CA GLU A 227 13.95 -19.27 14.56
C GLU A 227 15.28 -18.97 13.86
N GLU A 228 15.58 -19.69 12.78
CA GLU A 228 16.82 -19.51 12.02
C GLU A 228 16.72 -18.45 10.91
N LEU A 229 15.51 -17.93 10.67
CA LEU A 229 15.23 -17.09 9.52
C LEU A 229 15.22 -15.61 9.90
N PRO A 230 16.12 -14.77 9.36
CA PRO A 230 16.09 -13.32 9.57
C PRO A 230 15.00 -12.67 8.69
N ILE A 231 13.75 -13.07 8.90
CA ILE A 231 12.59 -12.65 8.12
C ILE A 231 11.95 -11.39 8.71
N ALA A 232 11.56 -10.47 7.83
CA ALA A 232 10.75 -9.32 8.20
C ALA A 232 9.67 -9.03 7.14
N GLY A 233 8.52 -8.50 7.56
CA GLY A 233 7.45 -8.04 6.67
C GLY A 233 6.12 -8.72 6.97
N ALA A 234 5.18 -8.67 6.04
CA ALA A 234 3.84 -9.18 6.23
C ALA A 234 3.46 -10.20 5.16
N LEU A 235 2.87 -11.32 5.58
CA LEU A 235 2.19 -12.29 4.73
C LEU A 235 0.69 -12.18 4.98
N CYS A 236 -0.11 -11.98 3.93
CA CYS A 236 -1.56 -11.97 4.03
C CYS A 236 -2.17 -13.14 3.26
N LEU A 237 -2.92 -13.97 3.96
CA LEU A 237 -3.63 -15.13 3.40
C LEU A 237 -5.12 -14.87 3.30
N GLY A 238 -5.73 -15.30 2.21
CA GLY A 238 -7.16 -15.27 1.98
C GLY A 238 -7.72 -16.67 1.83
N PHE A 239 -8.77 -17.01 2.56
CA PHE A 239 -9.42 -18.32 2.47
C PHE A 239 -10.91 -18.29 2.79
N THR A 240 -11.62 -19.35 2.38
CA THR A 240 -13.05 -19.54 2.69
C THR A 240 -13.21 -20.69 3.68
N VAL A 241 -13.89 -20.43 4.79
CA VAL A 241 -14.40 -21.47 5.70
C VAL A 241 -15.80 -21.86 5.27
N THR A 242 -15.98 -23.11 4.86
CA THR A 242 -17.28 -23.67 4.47
C THR A 242 -18.23 -23.78 5.66
N ALA A 243 -19.53 -23.98 5.40
CA ALA A 243 -20.51 -24.22 6.47
C ALA A 243 -20.19 -25.47 7.33
N ALA A 244 -19.48 -26.45 6.76
CA ALA A 244 -18.98 -27.63 7.47
C ALA A 244 -17.68 -27.38 8.25
N GLY A 245 -17.16 -26.14 8.25
CA GLY A 245 -15.96 -25.76 8.99
C GLY A 245 -14.63 -26.15 8.33
N LYS A 246 -14.64 -26.55 7.06
CA LYS A 246 -13.41 -26.84 6.29
C LYS A 246 -12.90 -25.58 5.58
N VAL A 247 -11.58 -25.37 5.61
CA VAL A 247 -10.87 -24.35 4.82
C VAL A 247 -10.81 -24.76 3.34
N THR A 248 -11.10 -23.80 2.46
CA THR A 248 -11.08 -23.93 1.00
C THR A 248 -10.60 -22.63 0.37
N THR A 249 -10.23 -22.66 -0.92
CA THR A 249 -9.81 -21.48 -1.70
C THR A 249 -8.69 -20.66 -1.03
N LEU A 250 -7.72 -21.32 -0.41
CA LEU A 250 -6.57 -20.66 0.20
C LEU A 250 -5.68 -20.03 -0.87
N SER A 251 -5.31 -18.77 -0.67
CA SER A 251 -4.43 -18.02 -1.57
C SER A 251 -3.61 -17.00 -0.78
N ILE A 252 -2.45 -16.64 -1.31
CA ILE A 252 -1.67 -15.49 -0.85
C ILE A 252 -2.28 -14.24 -1.50
N LEU A 253 -2.72 -13.29 -0.67
CA LEU A 253 -3.31 -12.02 -1.13
C LEU A 253 -2.24 -10.94 -1.31
N SER A 254 -1.29 -10.88 -0.37
CA SER A 254 -0.12 -10.01 -0.43
C SER A 254 1.03 -10.63 0.35
N ASP A 255 2.26 -10.37 -0.09
CA ASP A 255 3.45 -10.89 0.54
C ASP A 255 4.59 -9.88 0.43
N THR A 256 4.89 -9.20 1.54
CA THR A 256 6.03 -8.32 1.69
C THR A 256 7.15 -8.98 2.48
N THR A 257 7.08 -10.27 2.82
CA THR A 257 8.15 -10.90 3.60
C THR A 257 9.48 -10.86 2.84
N ARG A 258 10.58 -10.54 3.54
CA ARG A 258 11.94 -10.43 2.99
C ARG A 258 12.94 -11.10 3.93
N VAL A 259 13.99 -11.65 3.32
CA VAL A 259 15.18 -12.25 3.94
C VAL A 259 16.39 -11.92 3.07
N PRO A 260 17.64 -11.99 3.58
CA PRO A 260 18.83 -11.98 2.73
C PRO A 260 18.83 -13.14 1.73
N SER A 261 19.44 -12.97 0.56
CA SER A 261 19.37 -13.93 -0.56
C SER A 261 19.67 -15.40 -0.21
N PRO A 262 20.67 -15.72 0.64
CA PRO A 262 20.94 -17.11 1.06
C PRO A 262 19.74 -17.83 1.72
N TYR A 263 18.80 -17.07 2.28
CA TYR A 263 17.66 -17.58 3.04
C TYR A 263 16.36 -17.65 2.23
N GLU A 264 16.33 -17.23 0.96
CA GLU A 264 15.09 -17.19 0.14
C GLU A 264 14.41 -18.57 0.04
N LYS A 265 15.19 -19.65 -0.06
CA LYS A 265 14.63 -21.02 -0.06
C LYS A 265 13.96 -21.39 1.27
N MET A 266 14.54 -20.99 2.39
CA MET A 266 13.97 -21.24 3.72
C MET A 266 12.72 -20.39 3.95
N ARG A 267 12.69 -19.15 3.45
CA ARG A 267 11.49 -18.31 3.42
C ARG A 267 10.35 -18.96 2.65
N ASP A 268 10.62 -19.51 1.46
CA ASP A 268 9.59 -20.19 0.67
C ASP A 268 9.06 -21.43 1.42
N GLN A 269 9.93 -22.18 2.10
CA GLN A 269 9.52 -23.30 2.96
C GLN A 269 8.64 -22.82 4.13
N LEU A 270 8.99 -21.71 4.77
CA LEU A 270 8.19 -21.10 5.84
C LEU A 270 6.80 -20.72 5.34
N ILE A 271 6.70 -20.01 4.20
CA ILE A 271 5.41 -19.60 3.63
C ILE A 271 4.54 -20.82 3.29
N LEU A 272 5.16 -21.88 2.73
CA LEU A 272 4.47 -23.14 2.46
C LEU A 272 4.00 -23.84 3.74
N ALA A 273 4.81 -23.83 4.80
CA ALA A 273 4.44 -24.39 6.10
C ALA A 273 3.23 -23.65 6.69
N VAL A 274 3.27 -22.30 6.71
CA VAL A 274 2.14 -21.46 7.13
C VAL A 274 0.88 -21.81 6.33
N ALA A 275 0.97 -21.85 4.99
CA ALA A 275 -0.17 -22.14 4.13
C ALA A 275 -0.75 -23.55 4.37
N ARG A 276 0.10 -24.56 4.58
CA ARG A 276 -0.33 -25.93 4.90
C ARG A 276 -1.05 -26.01 6.24
N THR A 277 -0.52 -25.32 7.26
CA THR A 277 -1.14 -25.26 8.58
C THR A 277 -2.51 -24.58 8.50
N VAL A 278 -2.62 -23.43 7.81
CA VAL A 278 -3.92 -22.76 7.62
C VAL A 278 -4.91 -23.64 6.83
N ALA A 279 -4.45 -24.39 5.82
CA ALA A 279 -5.31 -25.30 5.06
C ALA A 279 -5.81 -26.50 5.91
N SER A 280 -5.06 -26.89 6.94
CA SER A 280 -5.42 -27.99 7.84
C SER A 280 -6.46 -27.60 8.89
N PHE A 281 -6.63 -26.29 9.17
CA PHE A 281 -7.59 -25.80 10.15
C PHE A 281 -8.99 -26.37 9.95
N ARG A 282 -9.64 -26.67 11.07
CA ARG A 282 -11.01 -27.15 11.16
C ARG A 282 -11.78 -26.32 12.17
N PHE A 283 -12.97 -25.91 11.75
CA PHE A 283 -13.89 -25.09 12.51
C PHE A 283 -15.19 -25.87 12.74
N SER A 284 -15.97 -25.39 13.69
CA SER A 284 -17.29 -25.86 14.03
C SER A 284 -18.27 -25.54 12.89
N LYS A 285 -19.30 -26.37 12.76
CA LYS A 285 -20.33 -26.17 11.74
C LYS A 285 -21.07 -24.83 11.95
N ARG A 286 -21.24 -24.04 10.89
CA ARG A 286 -21.93 -22.74 10.89
C ARG A 286 -23.06 -22.69 9.86
N LYS A 287 -23.96 -21.71 9.99
CA LYS A 287 -25.13 -21.51 9.10
C LYS A 287 -24.77 -21.03 7.69
N GLY A 288 -23.50 -20.74 7.41
CA GLY A 288 -23.04 -20.24 6.12
C GLY A 288 -21.52 -20.27 6.00
N ARG A 289 -21.03 -19.82 4.85
CA ARG A 289 -19.59 -19.67 4.60
C ARG A 289 -19.06 -18.36 5.16
N SER A 290 -17.79 -18.36 5.56
CA SER A 290 -17.04 -17.17 5.95
C SER A 290 -15.84 -16.98 5.03
N LYS A 291 -15.57 -15.73 4.64
CA LYS A 291 -14.28 -15.36 4.05
C LYS A 291 -13.38 -14.81 5.14
N VAL A 292 -12.13 -15.23 5.13
CA VAL A 292 -11.13 -14.80 6.10
C VAL A 292 -9.94 -14.20 5.37
N THR A 293 -9.51 -13.04 5.84
CA THR A 293 -8.21 -12.43 5.50
C THR A 293 -7.36 -12.45 6.75
N LEU A 294 -6.22 -13.14 6.70
CA LEU A 294 -5.32 -13.39 7.83
C LEU A 294 -3.95 -12.76 7.54
N PRO A 295 -3.62 -11.61 8.16
CA PRO A 295 -2.28 -11.08 8.15
C PRO A 295 -1.40 -11.77 9.21
N ILE A 296 -0.16 -12.05 8.85
CA ILE A 296 0.90 -12.55 9.71
C ILE A 296 2.08 -11.60 9.54
N VAL A 297 2.53 -10.99 10.63
CA VAL A 297 3.61 -10.01 10.63
C VAL A 297 4.84 -10.64 11.25
N PHE A 298 5.97 -10.51 10.56
CA PHE A 298 7.28 -10.93 11.00
C PHE A 298 8.09 -9.67 11.32
N GLU A 299 8.49 -9.55 12.58
CA GLU A 299 9.36 -8.48 13.06
C GLU A 299 10.76 -9.06 13.31
N ARG A 300 11.78 -8.22 13.06
CA ARG A 300 13.18 -8.54 13.32
C ARG A 300 13.68 -7.78 14.53
#